data_AF-A0A0J9TCA6-F1
#
_entry.id   AF-A0A0J9TCA6-F1
#
_cell.length_a   1.000
_cell.length_b   1.000
_cell.length_c   1.000
_cell.angle_alpha   90.00
_cell.angle_beta   90.00
_cell.angle_gamma   90.00
#
_symmetry.space_group_name_H-M   'P 1'
#
loop_
_entity.id
_entity.type
_entity.pdbx_description
1 polymer ?
#
loop_
_entity_poly.entity_id
_entity_poly.type
_entity_poly.pdbx_seq_one_letter_code
_entity_poly.pdbx_strand_id
1 'polypeptide(L)'
;MTFYCKEINKTNTKENEFEPKCGTEIFKTYYIQWDHAIKNYLDHINKINDPVLRYISIYFVQYYIDGHKIFSNGIKRHTDGACLYLKQWLLKQKDLFTYGGLYKTKVELWKEKIPTLWKTLMKDYSTSGNNDPNSWCNYYELTQEASFPPGVNFPNFEKVISHEPRSKDSSLPSVKMESTCPPCQPPVIFAQTDQHPETYQAPPAADRTKNLAVTSGFTAAGTLGTLFFLYRVINKQ
;
A
#
# COMPACT_ATOMS: atom_id res chain seq x y z
N MET A 1 -12.65 -23.86 -0.10
CA MET A 1 -12.89 -23.12 1.16
C MET A 1 -12.24 -21.75 1.00
N THR A 2 -13.03 -20.68 0.89
CA THR A 2 -12.52 -19.31 0.75
C THR A 2 -12.02 -18.85 2.12
N PHE A 3 -10.77 -18.40 2.17
CA PHE A 3 -10.17 -17.87 3.39
C PHE A 3 -10.38 -16.36 3.44
N TYR A 4 -10.86 -15.85 4.58
CA TYR A 4 -11.08 -14.43 4.80
C TYR A 4 -10.27 -13.99 6.01
N CYS A 5 -9.64 -12.83 5.90
CA CYS A 5 -8.95 -12.19 7.00
C CYS A 5 -9.94 -11.60 7.99
N LYS A 6 -9.67 -11.77 9.29
CA LYS A 6 -10.50 -11.20 10.34
C LYS A 6 -10.41 -9.68 10.31
N GLU A 7 -11.56 -9.03 10.48
CA GLU A 7 -11.63 -7.57 10.54
C GLU A 7 -10.91 -7.06 11.79
N ILE A 8 -10.09 -6.02 11.61
CA ILE A 8 -9.32 -5.43 12.70
C ILE A 8 -10.17 -4.39 13.43
N ASN A 9 -10.33 -4.58 14.73
CA ASN A 9 -10.98 -3.60 15.59
C ASN A 9 -9.97 -2.54 16.08
N LYS A 10 -10.13 -1.31 15.60
CA LYS A 10 -9.25 -0.19 15.96
C LYS A 10 -9.56 0.43 17.32
N THR A 11 -10.75 0.17 17.89
CA THR A 11 -11.19 0.74 19.18
C THR A 11 -10.97 -0.24 20.33
N ASN A 12 -11.19 -1.54 20.11
CA ASN A 12 -10.85 -2.60 21.06
C ASN A 12 -9.73 -3.48 20.51
N THR A 13 -8.49 -3.12 20.82
CA THR A 13 -7.30 -3.80 20.27
C THR A 13 -6.91 -5.08 21.00
N LYS A 14 -7.58 -5.39 22.12
CA LYS A 14 -7.26 -6.54 22.97
C LYS A 14 -7.56 -7.89 22.31
N GLU A 15 -8.54 -7.90 21.41
CA GLU A 15 -9.04 -9.11 20.74
C GLU A 15 -8.57 -9.22 19.29
N ASN A 16 -7.72 -8.30 18.82
CA ASN A 16 -7.20 -8.35 17.46
C ASN A 16 -6.35 -9.60 17.26
N GLU A 17 -6.71 -10.37 16.24
CA GLU A 17 -5.98 -11.56 15.85
C GLU A 17 -5.09 -11.26 14.65
N PHE A 18 -3.86 -11.76 14.72
CA PHE A 18 -2.92 -11.72 13.60
C PHE A 18 -2.82 -13.08 12.95
N GLU A 19 -3.04 -13.11 11.63
CA GLU A 19 -2.77 -14.24 10.76
C GLU A 19 -1.74 -13.83 9.68
N PRO A 20 -0.62 -14.56 9.50
CA PRO A 20 0.45 -14.16 8.58
C PRO A 20 0.00 -13.93 7.13
N LYS A 21 -1.02 -14.67 6.67
CA LYS A 21 -1.59 -14.52 5.33
C LYS A 21 -2.29 -13.17 5.13
N CYS A 22 -2.75 -12.58 6.22
CA CYS A 22 -3.44 -11.29 6.26
C CYS A 22 -2.49 -10.11 6.51
N GLY A 23 -1.18 -10.37 6.62
CA GLY A 23 -0.21 -9.33 6.94
C GLY A 23 -0.26 -8.13 6.00
N THR A 24 -0.59 -8.33 4.72
CA THR A 24 -0.68 -7.22 3.74
C THR A 24 -1.94 -6.36 3.87
N GLU A 25 -2.98 -6.82 4.57
CA GLU A 25 -4.16 -6.00 4.85
C GLU A 25 -3.89 -5.02 6.00
N ILE A 26 -3.02 -5.43 6.93
CA ILE A 26 -2.58 -4.62 8.07
C ILE A 26 -1.41 -3.72 7.65
N PHE A 27 -0.34 -4.34 7.15
CA PHE A 27 0.87 -3.70 6.67
C PHE A 27 0.75 -3.50 5.16
N LYS A 28 0.08 -2.41 4.78
CA LYS A 28 -0.32 -2.16 3.41
C LYS A 28 0.89 -2.01 2.49
N THR A 29 0.82 -2.63 1.33
CA THR A 29 1.88 -2.55 0.31
C THR A 29 2.02 -1.15 -0.30
N TYR A 30 1.00 -0.31 -0.18
CA TYR A 30 1.01 1.10 -0.56
C TYR A 30 0.16 1.94 0.40
N TYR A 31 0.54 3.20 0.59
CA TYR A 31 -0.19 4.17 1.40
C TYR A 31 -0.59 5.37 0.55
N ILE A 32 -1.89 5.66 0.54
CA ILE A 32 -2.44 6.93 0.03
C ILE A 32 -2.29 8.02 1.10
N GLN A 33 -2.43 7.63 2.36
CA GLN A 33 -2.31 8.50 3.53
C GLN A 33 -1.35 7.87 4.52
N TRP A 34 -0.45 8.69 5.03
CA TRP A 34 0.55 8.32 6.01
C TRP A 34 0.11 8.73 7.41
N ASP A 35 0.56 7.98 8.41
CA ASP A 35 0.36 8.36 9.80
C ASP A 35 1.05 9.70 10.10
N HIS A 36 0.36 10.60 10.80
CA HIS A 36 0.94 11.88 11.17
C HIS A 36 2.18 11.74 12.06
N ALA A 37 2.29 10.67 12.85
CA ALA A 37 3.44 10.41 13.70
C ALA A 37 4.74 10.15 12.92
N ILE A 38 4.68 9.82 11.61
CA ILE A 38 5.87 9.71 10.76
C ILE A 38 6.70 11.00 10.76
N LYS A 39 6.06 12.16 10.90
CA LYS A 39 6.74 13.46 10.93
C LYS A 39 7.84 13.51 11.99
N ASN A 40 7.68 12.81 13.10
CA ASN A 40 8.65 12.73 14.19
C ASN A 40 9.96 12.03 13.80
N TYR A 41 9.94 11.24 12.72
CA TYR A 41 11.06 10.45 12.24
C TYR A 41 11.69 10.98 10.95
N LEU A 42 11.09 12.00 10.34
CA LEU A 42 11.57 12.55 9.06
C LEU A 42 13.00 13.06 9.13
N ASP A 43 13.41 13.69 10.25
CA ASP A 43 14.79 14.17 10.41
C ASP A 43 15.82 13.04 10.42
N HIS A 44 15.46 11.87 10.96
CA HIS A 44 16.31 10.67 10.93
C HIS A 44 16.34 10.07 9.52
N ILE A 45 15.18 9.99 8.86
CA ILE A 45 15.01 9.42 7.53
C ILE A 45 15.72 10.28 6.47
N ASN A 46 15.62 11.60 6.55
CA ASN A 46 16.18 12.54 5.58
C ASN A 46 17.72 12.53 5.57
N LYS A 47 18.36 12.10 6.67
CA LYS A 47 19.82 11.89 6.75
C LYS A 47 20.29 10.64 5.98
N ILE A 48 19.38 9.80 5.50
CA ILE A 48 19.70 8.65 4.65
C ILE A 48 19.82 9.15 3.22
N ASN A 49 21.04 9.19 2.68
CA ASN A 49 21.30 9.67 1.33
C ASN A 49 20.77 8.72 0.24
N ASP A 50 20.76 7.42 0.54
CA ASP A 50 20.28 6.42 -0.40
C ASP A 50 18.75 6.47 -0.53
N PRO A 51 18.19 6.71 -1.73
CA PRO A 51 16.76 6.88 -1.91
C PRO A 51 15.97 5.59 -1.66
N VAL A 52 16.54 4.42 -1.95
CA VAL A 52 15.88 3.13 -1.73
C VAL A 52 15.80 2.84 -0.25
N LEU A 53 16.91 3.02 0.48
CA LEU A 53 16.92 2.82 1.93
C LEU A 53 16.04 3.84 2.64
N ARG A 54 16.01 5.09 2.16
CA ARG A 54 15.09 6.13 2.67
C ARG A 54 13.64 5.70 2.50
N TYR A 55 13.26 5.17 1.34
CA TYR A 55 11.91 4.69 1.08
C TYR A 55 11.53 3.49 1.96
N ILE A 56 12.44 2.50 2.08
CA ILE A 56 12.29 1.37 3.01
C ILE A 56 12.07 1.88 4.44
N SER A 57 12.83 2.90 4.86
CA SER A 57 12.73 3.46 6.22
C SER A 57 11.37 4.10 6.50
N ILE A 58 10.75 4.76 5.51
CA ILE A 58 9.42 5.35 5.67
C ILE A 58 8.36 4.25 5.91
N TYR A 59 8.38 3.20 5.09
CA TYR A 59 7.46 2.06 5.27
C TYR A 59 7.70 1.34 6.58
N PHE A 60 8.97 1.18 6.97
CA PHE A 60 9.31 0.56 8.24
C PHE A 60 8.70 1.33 9.42
N VAL A 61 8.84 2.66 9.45
CA VAL A 61 8.21 3.50 10.48
C VAL A 61 6.69 3.34 10.44
N GLN A 62 6.07 3.46 9.26
CA GLN A 62 4.62 3.30 9.13
C GLN A 62 4.14 1.94 9.66
N TYR A 63 4.79 0.85 9.27
CA TYR A 63 4.45 -0.49 9.73
C TYR A 63 4.65 -0.65 11.24
N TYR A 64 5.70 -0.04 11.80
CA TYR A 64 5.91 -0.07 13.24
C TYR A 64 4.76 0.62 13.98
N ILE A 65 4.30 1.77 13.47
CA ILE A 65 3.17 2.53 14.01
C ILE A 65 1.87 1.74 13.90
N ASP A 66 1.57 1.17 12.72
CA ASP A 66 0.35 0.39 12.49
C ASP A 66 0.31 -0.84 13.41
N GLY A 67 1.41 -1.57 13.50
CA GLY A 67 1.53 -2.72 14.39
C GLY A 67 1.37 -2.35 15.85
N HIS A 68 1.99 -1.25 16.31
CA HIS A 68 1.79 -0.74 17.66
C HIS A 68 0.32 -0.42 17.92
N LYS A 69 -0.34 0.33 17.04
CA LYS A 69 -1.74 0.72 17.22
C LYS A 69 -2.67 -0.48 17.33
N ILE A 70 -2.41 -1.53 16.56
CA ILE A 70 -3.30 -2.69 16.44
C ILE A 70 -3.02 -3.77 17.50
N PHE A 71 -1.74 -4.00 17.83
CA PHE A 71 -1.32 -5.19 18.59
C PHE A 71 -0.58 -4.91 19.91
N SER A 72 -0.27 -3.65 20.27
CA SER A 72 0.46 -3.34 21.52
C SER A 72 -0.24 -3.84 22.79
N ASN A 73 -1.58 -3.78 22.81
CA ASN A 73 -2.41 -4.22 23.93
C ASN A 73 -3.11 -5.57 23.66
N GLY A 74 -2.72 -6.26 22.60
CA GLY A 74 -3.35 -7.51 22.15
C GLY A 74 -2.89 -8.75 22.90
N ILE A 75 -3.46 -9.89 22.53
CA ILE A 75 -2.98 -11.21 22.99
C ILE A 75 -1.55 -11.43 22.47
N LYS A 76 -0.62 -11.75 23.37
CA LYS A 76 0.82 -11.91 23.09
C LYS A 76 1.13 -12.74 21.84
N ARG A 77 0.42 -13.86 21.61
CA ARG A 77 0.61 -14.70 20.41
C ARG A 77 0.43 -13.92 19.10
N HIS A 78 -0.57 -13.05 19.04
CA HIS A 78 -0.86 -12.25 17.83
C HIS A 78 0.10 -11.06 17.72
N THR A 79 0.45 -10.43 18.84
CA THR A 79 1.50 -9.40 18.90
C THR A 79 2.84 -9.94 18.40
N ASP A 80 3.27 -11.09 18.90
CA ASP A 80 4.51 -11.77 18.49
C ASP A 80 4.45 -12.15 17.00
N GLY A 81 3.31 -12.63 16.53
CA GLY A 81 3.08 -12.94 15.11
C GLY A 81 3.21 -11.72 14.19
N ALA A 82 2.59 -10.60 14.56
CA ALA A 82 2.66 -9.36 13.80
C ALA A 82 4.08 -8.78 13.81
N CYS A 83 4.75 -8.81 14.96
CA CYS A 83 6.15 -8.39 15.07
C CYS A 83 7.09 -9.28 14.24
N LEU A 84 6.87 -10.59 14.22
CA LEU A 84 7.62 -11.52 13.36
C LEU A 84 7.41 -11.22 11.88
N TYR A 85 6.17 -10.92 11.47
CA TYR A 85 5.88 -10.52 10.10
C TYR A 85 6.65 -9.25 9.70
N LEU A 86 6.66 -8.23 10.55
CA LEU A 86 7.44 -7.00 10.32
C LEU A 86 8.94 -7.30 10.18
N LYS A 87 9.49 -8.17 11.03
CA LYS A 87 10.88 -8.62 10.94
C LYS A 87 11.19 -9.32 9.62
N GLN A 88 10.31 -10.22 9.19
CA GLN A 88 10.46 -10.93 7.91
C GLN A 88 10.35 -9.98 6.73
N TRP A 89 9.44 -8.99 6.78
CA TRP A 89 9.35 -7.95 5.76
C TRP A 89 10.66 -7.16 5.69
N LEU A 90 11.21 -6.72 6.83
CA LEU A 90 12.48 -6.00 6.85
C LEU A 90 13.65 -6.84 6.34
N LEU A 91 13.71 -8.14 6.68
CA LEU A 91 14.70 -9.06 6.14
C LEU A 91 14.63 -9.12 4.61
N LYS A 92 13.42 -9.28 4.06
CA LYS A 92 13.22 -9.25 2.60
C LYS A 92 13.69 -7.92 1.98
N GLN A 93 13.41 -6.79 2.63
CA GLN A 93 13.91 -5.49 2.15
C GLN A 93 15.44 -5.39 2.24
N LYS A 94 16.06 -5.95 3.30
CA LYS A 94 17.52 -6.04 3.44
C LYS A 94 18.12 -6.81 2.29
N ASP A 95 17.56 -7.98 1.97
CA ASP A 95 18.09 -8.85 0.93
C ASP A 95 17.96 -8.20 -0.45
N LEU A 96 16.83 -7.53 -0.73
CA LEU A 96 16.66 -6.76 -1.96
C LEU A 96 17.64 -5.59 -2.06
N PHE A 97 17.80 -4.84 -0.97
CA PHE A 97 18.65 -3.66 -0.92
C PHE A 97 20.15 -3.98 -1.03
N THR A 98 20.56 -5.10 -0.43
CA THR A 98 21.96 -5.53 -0.34
C THR A 98 22.36 -6.54 -1.39
N TYR A 99 21.43 -6.96 -2.26
CA TYR A 99 21.58 -8.07 -3.19
C TYR A 99 22.01 -9.37 -2.47
N GLY A 100 21.25 -9.76 -1.44
CA GLY A 100 21.56 -10.92 -0.60
C GLY A 100 22.91 -10.79 0.11
N GLY A 101 23.29 -9.59 0.53
CA GLY A 101 24.57 -9.32 1.19
C GLY A 101 25.79 -9.19 0.26
N LEU A 102 25.62 -9.36 -1.05
CA LEU A 102 26.74 -9.29 -2.01
C LEU A 102 27.32 -7.88 -2.14
N TYR A 103 26.51 -6.83 -1.94
CA TYR A 103 26.96 -5.45 -2.10
C TYR A 103 27.32 -4.78 -0.76
N LYS A 104 28.61 -4.84 -0.40
CA LYS A 104 29.16 -4.43 0.91
C LYS A 104 28.75 -3.04 1.36
N THR A 105 28.83 -2.02 0.49
CA THR A 105 28.46 -0.64 0.84
C THR A 105 27.00 -0.52 1.28
N LYS A 106 26.08 -1.28 0.66
CA LYS A 106 24.66 -1.30 1.07
C LYS A 106 24.48 -2.05 2.38
N VAL A 107 25.23 -3.14 2.59
CA VAL A 107 25.21 -3.88 3.87
C VAL A 107 25.62 -2.97 5.03
N GLU A 108 26.71 -2.22 4.88
CA GLU A 108 27.19 -1.27 5.88
C GLU A 108 26.16 -0.17 6.15
N LEU A 109 25.61 0.43 5.09
CA LEU A 109 24.60 1.47 5.23
C LEU A 109 23.32 0.95 5.93
N TRP A 110 22.90 -0.28 5.62
CA TRP A 110 21.78 -0.93 6.32
C TRP A 110 22.06 -1.07 7.82
N LYS A 111 23.23 -1.64 8.17
CA LYS A 111 23.66 -1.88 9.55
C LYS A 111 23.76 -0.58 10.36
N GLU A 112 24.12 0.52 9.71
CA GLU A 112 24.19 1.84 10.35
C GLU A 112 22.79 2.42 10.61
N LYS A 113 21.91 2.42 9.59
CA LYS A 113 20.67 3.22 9.62
C LYS A 113 19.47 2.48 10.22
N ILE A 114 19.20 1.24 9.83
CA ILE A 114 17.97 0.53 10.20
C ILE A 114 17.94 0.16 11.69
N PRO A 115 18.99 -0.43 12.29
CA PRO A 115 18.99 -0.74 13.71
C PRO A 115 18.83 0.50 14.60
N THR A 116 19.45 1.62 14.19
CA THR A 116 19.33 2.91 14.87
C THR A 116 17.88 3.41 14.84
N LEU A 117 17.24 3.38 13.67
CA LEU A 117 15.84 3.77 13.51
C LEU A 117 14.89 2.88 14.33
N TRP A 118 15.12 1.56 14.34
CA TRP A 118 14.33 0.63 15.15
C TRP A 118 14.44 0.95 16.63
N LYS A 119 15.65 1.16 17.15
CA LYS A 119 15.86 1.51 18.57
C LYS A 119 15.12 2.80 18.95
N THR A 120 15.12 3.80 18.08
CA THR A 120 14.33 5.04 18.30
C THR A 120 12.84 4.74 18.38
N LEU A 121 12.30 3.95 17.45
CA LEU A 121 10.89 3.53 17.48
C LEU A 121 10.56 2.76 18.76
N MET A 122 11.39 1.79 19.15
CA MET A 122 11.21 1.06 20.41
C MET A 122 11.14 1.99 21.60
N LYS A 123 12.05 2.96 21.69
CA LYS A 123 12.10 3.92 22.79
C LYS A 123 10.81 4.75 22.85
N ASP A 124 10.36 5.28 21.71
CA ASP A 124 9.20 6.17 21.65
C ASP A 124 7.87 5.45 21.91
N TYR A 125 7.82 4.15 21.62
CA TYR A 125 6.63 3.30 21.78
C TYR A 125 6.75 2.30 22.95
N SER A 126 7.69 2.50 23.88
CA SER A 126 7.79 1.69 25.10
C SER A 126 6.84 2.18 26.18
N THR A 127 5.99 1.29 26.69
CA THR A 127 5.12 1.56 27.84
C THR A 127 5.83 1.21 29.16
N SER A 128 6.80 2.02 29.61
CA SER A 128 7.08 2.34 31.04
C SER A 128 8.45 3.01 31.20
N GLY A 129 8.58 3.91 32.18
CA GLY A 129 9.86 4.48 32.62
C GLY A 129 10.74 3.56 33.47
N ASN A 130 10.51 2.24 33.42
CA ASN A 130 11.36 1.25 34.08
C ASN A 130 12.22 0.51 33.04
N ASN A 131 13.42 0.11 33.44
CA ASN A 131 14.54 -0.33 32.61
C ASN A 131 14.33 -1.64 31.80
N ASP A 132 13.09 -2.03 31.51
CA ASP A 132 12.74 -3.11 30.59
C ASP A 132 11.86 -2.53 29.47
N PRO A 133 12.35 -2.45 28.21
CA PRO A 133 11.60 -1.87 27.12
C PRO A 133 10.48 -2.83 26.74
N ASN A 134 9.31 -2.68 27.37
CA ASN A 134 8.04 -3.30 26.96
C ASN A 134 7.56 -2.69 25.62
N SER A 135 8.41 -2.72 24.59
CA SER A 135 8.02 -2.38 23.23
C SER A 135 7.22 -3.54 22.65
N TRP A 136 6.16 -3.24 21.90
CA TRP A 136 5.34 -4.29 21.26
C TRP A 136 6.15 -5.15 20.27
N CYS A 137 7.28 -4.64 19.77
CA CYS A 137 8.14 -5.33 18.84
C CYS A 137 9.63 -5.02 19.07
N ASN A 138 10.28 -5.92 19.81
CA ASN A 138 11.70 -5.81 20.16
C ASN A 138 12.63 -6.11 18.98
N TYR A 139 13.74 -5.37 18.90
CA TYR A 139 14.78 -5.57 17.90
C TYR A 139 15.57 -6.85 18.18
N TYR A 140 15.61 -7.74 17.20
CA TYR A 140 16.69 -8.70 17.02
C TYR A 140 16.87 -8.90 15.51
N GLU A 141 18.12 -8.97 15.05
CA GLU A 141 18.39 -9.17 13.63
C GLU A 141 18.10 -10.63 13.25
N LEU A 142 17.33 -10.82 12.18
CA LEU A 142 17.24 -12.13 11.54
C LEU A 142 18.52 -12.36 10.73
N THR A 143 19.25 -13.42 11.06
CA THR A 143 20.55 -13.77 10.48
C THR A 143 20.45 -14.70 9.26
N GLN A 144 19.24 -14.96 8.76
CA GLN A 144 19.07 -15.77 7.56
C GLN A 144 19.69 -15.03 6.37
N GLU A 145 20.64 -15.69 5.70
CA GLU A 145 21.22 -15.21 4.45
C GLU A 145 20.37 -15.72 3.28
N ALA A 146 19.90 -14.82 2.43
CA ALA A 146 19.25 -15.21 1.18
C ALA A 146 20.29 -15.79 0.21
N SER A 147 20.01 -16.99 -0.31
CA SER A 147 20.74 -17.55 -1.44
C SER A 147 19.93 -17.40 -2.72
N PHE A 148 20.62 -17.05 -3.80
CA PHE A 148 19.99 -16.97 -5.11
C PHE A 148 20.03 -18.33 -5.81
N PRO A 149 19.01 -18.67 -6.63
CA PRO A 149 19.06 -19.86 -7.46
C PRO A 149 20.31 -19.88 -8.36
N PRO A 150 20.86 -21.07 -8.65
CA PRO A 150 21.96 -21.19 -9.60
C PRO A 150 21.62 -20.55 -10.95
N GLY A 151 22.55 -19.78 -11.51
CA GLY A 151 22.38 -19.10 -12.81
C GLY A 151 21.88 -17.65 -12.73
N VAL A 152 21.48 -17.15 -11.56
CA VAL A 152 21.25 -15.71 -11.37
C VAL A 152 22.61 -15.00 -11.34
N ASN A 153 22.91 -14.25 -12.40
CA ASN A 153 24.12 -13.44 -12.50
C ASN A 153 23.85 -11.99 -12.10
N PHE A 154 24.64 -11.48 -11.16
CA PHE A 154 24.59 -10.07 -10.77
C PHE A 154 25.57 -9.25 -11.62
N PRO A 155 25.17 -8.04 -12.06
CA PRO A 155 26.10 -7.15 -12.74
C PRO A 155 27.27 -6.80 -11.82
N ASN A 156 28.44 -6.51 -12.40
CA ASN A 156 29.53 -5.92 -11.63
C ASN A 156 29.04 -4.56 -11.08
N PHE A 157 28.88 -4.47 -9.77
CA PHE A 157 28.33 -3.31 -9.08
C PHE A 157 29.13 -2.03 -9.35
N GLU A 158 30.43 -2.12 -9.69
CA GLU A 158 31.26 -0.97 -10.05
C GLU A 158 30.85 -0.33 -11.39
N LYS A 159 30.36 -1.14 -12.34
CA LYS A 159 29.93 -0.65 -13.67
C LYS A 159 28.55 0.00 -13.67
N VAL A 160 27.71 -0.29 -12.67
CA VAL A 160 26.37 0.30 -12.56
C VAL A 160 26.48 1.76 -12.09
N ILE A 161 27.49 2.08 -11.28
CA ILE A 161 27.72 3.44 -10.74
C ILE A 161 28.28 4.37 -11.83
N SER A 162 29.02 3.86 -12.82
CA SER A 162 29.66 4.68 -13.85
C SER A 162 28.71 5.27 -14.90
N HIS A 163 27.44 4.88 -14.90
CA HIS A 163 26.47 5.29 -15.91
C HIS A 163 25.34 6.18 -15.40
N GLU A 164 25.39 6.69 -14.16
CA GLU A 164 24.54 7.82 -13.82
C GLU A 164 25.03 9.00 -14.66
N PRO A 165 24.31 9.41 -15.73
CA PRO A 165 24.69 10.63 -16.40
C PRO A 165 24.43 11.70 -15.35
N ARG A 166 25.48 12.25 -14.75
CA ARG A 166 25.37 13.61 -14.24
C ARG A 166 24.82 14.38 -15.43
N SER A 167 23.53 14.72 -15.38
CA SER A 167 22.93 15.69 -16.27
C SER A 167 23.74 16.96 -16.06
N LYS A 168 24.83 17.10 -16.81
CA LYS A 168 25.57 18.34 -16.93
C LYS A 168 24.59 19.30 -17.57
N ASP A 169 24.20 20.30 -16.80
CA ASP A 169 23.35 21.41 -17.20
C ASP A 169 21.98 21.01 -17.76
N SER A 170 21.04 20.72 -16.85
CA SER A 170 19.66 21.17 -17.12
C SER A 170 19.56 22.62 -16.68
N SER A 171 20.15 23.53 -17.46
CA SER A 171 19.63 24.89 -17.47
C SER A 171 18.19 24.77 -17.96
N LEU A 172 17.24 24.92 -17.03
CA LEU A 172 15.83 25.07 -17.38
C LEU A 172 15.77 26.14 -18.48
N PRO A 173 15.26 25.84 -19.69
CA PRO A 173 14.94 26.89 -20.63
C PRO A 173 13.99 27.82 -19.88
N SER A 174 14.34 29.09 -19.77
CA SER A 174 13.40 30.12 -19.29
C SER A 174 12.27 30.20 -20.31
N VAL A 175 11.26 29.35 -20.13
CA VAL A 175 10.01 29.43 -20.88
C VAL A 175 9.32 30.67 -20.35
N LYS A 176 9.39 31.76 -21.13
CA LYS A 176 8.49 32.90 -20.94
C LYS A 176 7.07 32.36 -20.96
N MET A 177 6.38 32.51 -19.84
CA MET A 177 5.01 32.08 -19.65
C MET A 177 4.09 33.03 -20.44
N GLU A 178 3.95 32.78 -21.74
CA GLU A 178 2.77 33.24 -22.47
C GLU A 178 1.69 32.17 -22.30
N SER A 179 0.91 32.33 -21.24
CA SER A 179 -0.26 31.51 -20.99
C SER A 179 -1.38 31.89 -21.96
N THR A 180 -1.58 31.10 -23.00
CA THR A 180 -2.91 30.94 -23.57
C THR A 180 -3.07 29.51 -24.08
N CYS A 181 -3.31 28.58 -23.16
CA CYS A 181 -3.87 27.29 -23.55
C CYS A 181 -5.36 27.52 -23.90
N PRO A 182 -5.81 27.14 -25.11
CA PRO A 182 -7.24 27.10 -25.39
C PRO A 182 -7.94 26.10 -24.45
N PRO A 183 -9.20 26.32 -24.10
CA PRO A 183 -9.90 25.49 -23.12
C PRO A 183 -9.93 24.02 -23.57
N CYS A 184 -9.48 23.14 -22.67
CA CYS A 184 -9.49 21.70 -22.88
C CYS A 184 -10.93 21.22 -23.15
N GLN A 185 -11.12 20.47 -24.23
CA GLN A 185 -12.39 19.78 -24.46
C GLN A 185 -12.63 18.74 -23.35
N PRO A 186 -13.89 18.59 -22.88
CA PRO A 186 -14.21 17.62 -21.85
C PRO A 186 -13.94 16.19 -22.35
N PRO A 187 -13.43 15.29 -21.49
CA PRO A 187 -13.12 13.93 -21.87
C PRO A 187 -14.41 13.16 -22.20
N VAL A 188 -14.35 12.36 -23.27
CA VAL A 188 -15.39 11.38 -23.62
C VAL A 188 -15.43 10.33 -22.53
N ILE A 189 -16.52 10.32 -21.75
CA ILE A 189 -16.78 9.36 -20.69
C ILE A 189 -17.05 7.99 -21.34
N PHE A 190 -16.11 7.05 -21.18
CA PHE A 190 -16.41 5.63 -21.29
C PHE A 190 -17.15 5.20 -20.02
N ALA A 191 -18.41 4.78 -20.17
CA ALA A 191 -19.21 4.28 -19.06
C ALA A 191 -18.66 2.92 -18.59
N GLN A 192 -18.05 2.89 -17.41
CA GLN A 192 -17.96 1.68 -16.60
C GLN A 192 -19.04 1.74 -15.53
N THR A 193 -20.00 0.82 -15.65
CA THR A 193 -21.01 0.52 -14.65
C THR A 193 -20.32 -0.20 -13.49
N ASP A 194 -20.39 0.36 -12.28
CA ASP A 194 -20.57 -0.42 -11.07
C ASP A 194 -21.17 0.47 -9.97
N GLN A 195 -22.16 -0.09 -9.29
CA GLN A 195 -23.07 0.58 -8.37
C GLN A 195 -22.51 0.58 -6.93
N HIS A 196 -22.95 1.61 -6.16
CA HIS A 196 -23.20 1.68 -4.70
C HIS A 196 -22.39 2.81 -3.96
N PRO A 197 -22.95 3.48 -2.90
CA PRO A 197 -23.39 4.87 -2.98
C PRO A 197 -23.05 5.72 -1.74
N GLU A 198 -22.53 6.94 -1.86
CA GLU A 198 -22.70 7.92 -0.78
C GLU A 198 -23.04 9.33 -1.30
N THR A 199 -24.34 9.63 -1.17
CA THR A 199 -24.93 10.83 -0.56
C THR A 199 -24.14 12.14 -0.62
N TYR A 200 -24.49 13.05 -1.54
CA TYR A 200 -24.47 14.50 -1.29
C TYR A 200 -25.56 15.22 -2.11
N GLN A 201 -26.07 16.31 -1.55
CA GLN A 201 -27.33 17.02 -1.84
C GLN A 201 -27.49 17.56 -3.28
N ALA A 202 -28.73 17.54 -3.77
CA ALA A 202 -29.21 18.24 -4.99
C ALA A 202 -29.34 19.76 -4.74
N PRO A 203 -29.32 20.66 -5.78
CA PRO A 203 -30.41 20.80 -6.77
C PRO A 203 -29.96 21.38 -8.17
N PRO A 204 -30.83 21.77 -9.14
CA PRO A 204 -32.25 21.46 -9.40
C PRO A 204 -32.55 20.90 -10.82
N ALA A 205 -33.68 20.20 -10.90
CA ALA A 205 -34.64 20.04 -12.02
C ALA A 205 -34.13 20.02 -13.48
N ALA A 206 -33.88 18.81 -13.99
CA ALA A 206 -34.15 18.48 -15.39
C ALA A 206 -35.25 17.41 -15.45
N ASP A 207 -36.30 17.72 -16.19
CA ASP A 207 -37.56 16.99 -16.40
C ASP A 207 -37.34 15.49 -16.68
N ARG A 208 -37.45 14.66 -15.63
CA ARG A 208 -37.27 13.19 -15.68
C ARG A 208 -38.50 12.42 -16.18
N THR A 209 -39.49 13.10 -16.75
CA THR A 209 -40.76 12.45 -17.12
C THR A 209 -40.74 11.85 -18.53
N LYS A 210 -39.79 12.25 -19.40
CA LYS A 210 -39.73 11.76 -20.80
C LYS A 210 -38.96 10.46 -20.99
N ASN A 211 -38.01 10.15 -20.11
CA ASN A 211 -37.16 8.96 -20.24
C ASN A 211 -37.70 7.70 -19.53
N LEU A 212 -38.81 7.83 -18.78
CA LEU A 212 -39.49 6.69 -18.13
C LEU A 212 -40.52 6.01 -19.06
N ALA A 213 -41.07 6.75 -20.03
CA ALA A 213 -42.07 6.22 -20.97
C ALA A 213 -41.45 5.34 -22.07
N VAL A 214 -40.20 5.59 -22.46
CA VAL A 214 -39.55 4.85 -23.56
C VAL A 214 -39.06 3.48 -23.10
N THR A 215 -38.59 3.33 -21.86
CA THR A 215 -38.03 2.07 -21.36
C THR A 215 -39.09 1.06 -20.91
N SER A 216 -40.28 1.50 -20.49
CA SER A 216 -41.38 0.58 -20.11
C SER A 216 -42.08 -0.05 -21.34
N GLY A 217 -42.11 0.65 -22.47
CA GLY A 217 -42.70 0.14 -23.72
C GLY A 217 -41.93 -1.04 -24.32
N PHE A 218 -40.59 -1.01 -24.30
CA PHE A 218 -39.77 -2.07 -24.88
C PHE A 218 -39.86 -3.39 -24.09
N THR A 219 -39.99 -3.35 -22.76
CA THR A 219 -40.14 -4.56 -21.93
C THR A 219 -41.50 -5.24 -22.12
N ALA A 220 -42.57 -4.45 -22.31
CA ALA A 220 -43.92 -4.98 -22.55
C ALA A 220 -44.03 -5.62 -23.95
N ALA A 221 -43.49 -4.98 -24.99
CA ALA A 221 -43.48 -5.52 -26.35
C ALA A 221 -42.62 -6.78 -26.48
N GLY A 222 -41.47 -6.83 -25.79
CA GLY A 222 -40.59 -8.00 -25.76
C GLY A 222 -41.25 -9.23 -25.14
N THR A 223 -41.97 -9.04 -24.02
CA THR A 223 -42.68 -10.13 -23.33
C THR A 223 -43.86 -10.67 -24.13
N LEU A 224 -44.63 -9.78 -24.79
CA LEU A 224 -45.73 -10.20 -25.68
C LEU A 224 -45.20 -10.93 -26.93
N GLY A 225 -44.07 -10.48 -27.48
CA GLY A 225 -43.43 -11.13 -28.62
C GLY A 225 -42.99 -12.56 -28.29
N THR A 226 -42.28 -12.78 -27.17
CA THR A 226 -41.85 -14.12 -26.77
C THR A 226 -43.01 -15.05 -26.45
N LEU A 227 -44.07 -14.55 -25.79
CA LEU A 227 -45.29 -15.32 -25.57
C LEU A 227 -45.98 -15.73 -26.88
N PHE A 228 -46.04 -14.84 -27.87
CA PHE A 228 -46.63 -15.15 -29.18
C PHE A 228 -45.82 -16.22 -29.93
N PHE A 229 -44.48 -16.13 -29.92
CA PHE A 229 -43.64 -17.15 -30.54
C PHE A 229 -43.74 -18.51 -29.83
N LEU A 230 -43.75 -18.53 -28.50
CA LEU A 230 -43.95 -19.76 -27.73
C LEU A 230 -45.32 -20.39 -28.01
N TYR A 231 -46.39 -19.58 -28.03
CA TYR A 231 -47.74 -20.04 -28.36
C TYR A 231 -47.80 -20.66 -29.76
N ARG A 232 -47.15 -20.03 -30.76
CA ARG A 232 -47.11 -20.53 -32.14
C ARG A 232 -46.29 -21.82 -32.29
N VAL A 233 -45.24 -21.99 -31.50
CA VAL A 233 -44.41 -23.22 -31.51
C VAL A 233 -45.15 -24.38 -30.83
N ILE A 234 -45.86 -24.10 -29.73
CA ILE A 234 -46.60 -25.12 -28.97
C ILE A 234 -47.85 -25.59 -29.72
N ASN A 235 -48.59 -24.68 -30.38
CA ASN A 235 -49.83 -25.03 -31.10
C ASN A 235 -49.62 -25.41 -32.59
N LYS A 236 -48.41 -25.85 -32.96
CA LYS A 236 -48.10 -26.42 -34.28
C LYS A 236 -47.73 -27.91 -34.22
N GLN A 237 -48.27 -28.63 -33.24
CA GLN A 237 -48.40 -30.09 -33.25
C GLN A 237 -49.84 -30.49 -33.53
#